data_AF-W1YM97-F1
#
_entry.id   AF-W1YM97-F1
#
_cell.length_a   1.000
_cell.length_b   1.000
_cell.length_c   1.000
_cell.angle_alpha   90.00
_cell.angle_beta   90.00
_cell.angle_gamma   90.00
#
_symmetry.space_group_name_H-M   'P 1'
#
loop_
_entity.id
_entity.type
_entity.pdbx_description
1 polymer ?
#
loop_
_entity_poly.entity_id
_entity_poly.type
_entity_poly.pdbx_seq_one_letter_code
_entity_poly.pdbx_strand_id
1 'polypeptide(L)' 'MVSIRIQRNSEDQVIGCHLSGHAGYDEHGFDIVCAAVSALTATAMLGLTQIAQELY' A
#
# COMPACT_ATOMS: atom_id res chain seq x y z
N MET A 1 11.09 7.36 7.47
CA MET A 1 10.95 7.67 6.01
C MET A 1 10.20 6.55 5.29
N VAL A 2 9.07 6.89 4.65
CA VAL A 2 8.25 5.93 3.88
C VAL A 2 8.83 5.73 2.48
N SER A 3 8.90 4.48 2.02
CA SER A 3 9.27 4.12 0.64
C SER A 3 8.21 3.21 0.04
N ILE A 4 7.77 3.55 -1.18
CA ILE A 4 6.77 2.79 -1.94
C ILE A 4 7.33 2.48 -3.32
N ARG A 5 7.30 1.21 -3.71
CA ARG A 5 7.69 0.74 -5.05
C ARG A 5 6.49 0.08 -5.72
N ILE A 6 6.09 0.60 -6.87
CA ILE A 6 5.09 -0.01 -7.74
C ILE A 6 5.80 -0.84 -8.79
N GLN A 7 5.47 -2.13 -8.85
CA GLN A 7 5.96 -3.03 -9.90
C GLN A 7 4.95 -3.05 -11.05
N ARG A 8 5.47 -2.88 -12.26
CA ARG A 8 4.68 -2.94 -13.49
C ARG A 8 5.21 -4.02 -14.43
N ASN A 9 4.32 -4.62 -15.22
CA ASN A 9 4.71 -5.55 -16.28
C ASN A 9 5.10 -4.79 -17.57
N SER A 10 5.40 -5.52 -18.64
CA SER A 10 5.75 -4.95 -19.96
C SER A 10 4.62 -4.17 -20.63
N GLU A 11 3.37 -4.36 -20.19
CA GLU A 11 2.18 -3.65 -20.67
C GLU A 11 1.84 -2.44 -19.79
N ASP A 12 2.75 -2.03 -18.90
CA ASP A 12 2.59 -0.95 -17.94
C ASP A 12 1.47 -1.17 -16.89
N GLN A 13 0.95 -2.39 -16.77
CA GLN A 13 -0.05 -2.74 -15.76
C GLN A 13 0.60 -2.91 -14.39
N VAL A 14 -0.06 -2.43 -13.34
CA VAL A 14 0.38 -2.62 -11.95
C VAL A 14 0.19 -4.07 -11.54
N ILE A 15 1.30 -4.76 -11.23
CA ILE A 15 1.29 -6.17 -10.82
C ILE A 15 1.80 -6.39 -9.39
N GLY A 16 2.25 -5.32 -8.73
CA GLY A 16 2.71 -5.40 -7.34
C GLY A 16 2.95 -4.03 -6.71
N CYS A 17 2.87 -3.99 -5.39
CA CYS A 17 3.19 -2.83 -4.56
C CYS A 17 4.01 -3.31 -3.36
N HIS A 18 5.17 -2.70 -3.13
CA HIS A 18 6.04 -2.99 -1.99
C HIS A 18 6.25 -1.72 -1.17
N LEU A 19 5.97 -1.78 0.14
CA LEU A 19 6.02 -0.64 1.04
C LEU A 19 6.93 -0.93 2.23
N SER A 20 7.73 0.05 2.64
CA SER A 20 8.57 -0.02 3.83
C SER A 20 8.63 1.32 4.56
N GLY A 21 8.98 1.29 5.84
CA GLY A 21 9.17 2.51 6.65
C GLY A 21 7.87 3.28 6.98
N HIS A 22 6.71 2.63 6.88
CA HIS A 22 5.39 3.18 7.24
C HIS A 22 4.97 2.86 8.69
N ALA A 23 5.87 2.28 9.47
CA ALA A 23 5.68 1.97 10.88
C ALA A 23 7.00 2.19 11.63
N GLY A 24 6.92 2.72 12.84
CA GLY A 24 8.06 3.16 13.64
C GLY A 24 7.85 4.57 14.17
N TYR A 25 8.30 4.84 15.39
CA TYR A 25 8.22 6.16 16.02
C TYR A 25 9.24 7.08 15.34
N ASP A 26 8.76 8.14 14.70
CA ASP A 26 9.57 9.19 14.06
C ASP A 26 9.18 10.54 14.70
N GLU A 27 9.70 11.65 14.20
CA GLU A 27 9.35 13.00 14.70
C GLU A 27 7.82 13.25 14.75
N HIS A 28 7.41 14.15 15.64
CA HIS A 28 5.99 14.44 15.90
C HIS A 28 5.24 14.76 14.59
N GLY A 29 4.16 14.03 14.32
CA GLY A 29 3.32 14.20 13.11
C GLY A 29 3.57 13.16 12.01
N PHE A 30 4.65 12.39 12.08
CA PHE A 30 4.89 11.28 11.14
C PHE A 30 3.88 10.13 11.31
N ASP A 31 3.34 9.95 12.51
CA ASP A 31 2.28 8.97 12.80
C ASP A 31 1.04 9.17 11.91
N ILE A 32 0.71 10.41 11.53
CA ILE A 32 -0.41 10.72 10.63
C ILE A 32 -0.11 10.22 9.21
N VAL A 33 1.14 10.36 8.76
CA VAL A 33 1.59 9.86 7.45
C VAL A 33 1.55 8.33 7.44
N CYS A 34 2.07 7.69 8.50
CA CYS A 34 2.02 6.24 8.67
C CYS A 34 0.58 5.71 8.65
N ALA A 35 -0.33 6.37 9.37
CA ALA A 35 -1.75 6.03 9.38
C ALA A 35 -2.39 6.14 7.99
N ALA A 36 -2.11 7.21 7.24
CA ALA A 36 -2.62 7.38 5.88
C ALA A 36 -2.12 6.28 4.92
N VAL A 37 -0.82 5.98 4.95
CA VAL A 37 -0.22 4.91 4.12
C VAL A 37 -0.83 3.55 4.47
N SER A 38 -1.04 3.29 5.77
CA SER A 38 -1.62 2.03 6.25
C SER A 38 -3.09 1.88 5.81
N ALA A 39 -3.88 2.95 5.96
CA ALA A 39 -5.28 2.95 5.54
C ALA A 39 -5.43 2.68 4.04
N LEU A 40 -4.68 3.39 3.18
CA LEU A 40 -4.75 3.20 1.73
C LEU A 40 -4.33 1.79 1.29
N THR A 41 -3.26 1.27 1.88
CA THR A 41 -2.75 -0.07 1.56
C THR A 41 -3.73 -1.16 1.99
N ALA A 42 -4.30 -1.03 3.19
CA ALA A 42 -5.31 -1.95 3.70
C ALA A 42 -6.58 -1.93 2.84
N THR A 43 -7.07 -0.74 2.46
CA THR A 43 -8.23 -0.62 1.58
C THR A 43 -7.99 -1.27 0.21
N ALA A 44 -6.83 -1.05 -0.40
CA ALA A 44 -6.49 -1.67 -1.67
C ALA A 44 -6.41 -3.20 -1.56
N MET A 45 -5.76 -3.72 -0.51
CA MET A 45 -5.65 -5.16 -0.29
C MET A 45 -7.03 -5.81 -0.07
N LEU A 46 -7.87 -5.20 0.78
CA LEU A 46 -9.23 -5.70 1.05
C LEU A 46 -10.11 -5.63 -0.19
N GLY A 47 -10.04 -4.55 -0.97
CA GLY A 47 -10.78 -4.46 -2.23
C GLY A 47 -10.39 -5.54 -3.22
N LEU A 48 -9.09 -5.87 -3.31
CA LEU A 48 -8.62 -6.97 -4.15
C LEU A 48 -9.08 -8.34 -3.64
N THR A 49 -9.06 -8.58 -2.33
CA THR A 49 -9.40 -9.91 -1.77
C THR A 49 -10.90 -10.16 -1.58
N GLN A 50 -11.69 -9.11 -1.36
CA GLN A 50 -13.13 -9.23 -1.10
C GLN A 50 -13.98 -8.97 -2.34
N ILE A 51 -13.56 -8.04 -3.21
CA ILE A 51 -14.37 -7.64 -4.36
C ILE A 51 -13.80 -8.22 -5.66
N ALA A 52 -12.49 -8.07 -5.89
CA ALA A 52 -11.90 -8.53 -7.15
C ALA A 52 -11.68 -10.05 -7.19
N GLN A 53 -11.47 -10.71 -6.05
CA GLN A 53 -11.34 -12.16 -5.94
C GLN A 53 -12.67 -12.92 -5.95
N GLU A 54 -13.83 -12.25 -5.81
CA GLU A 54 -15.17 -12.88 -5.89
C GLU A 54 -15.56 -13.40 -7.30
N LEU A 55 -14.64 -13.38 -8.28
CA LEU A 55 -14.87 -13.76 -9.68
C LEU A 55 -14.23 -15.10 -10.11
N TYR A 56 -13.98 -16.02 -9.17
CA TYR A 56 -13.67 -17.43 -9.49
C TYR A 56 -14.61 -18.41 -8.79
#